data_AF-A0A7X5TEW7-F1
#
_entry.id   AF-A0A7X5TEW7-F1
#
_cell.length_a   1.000
_cell.length_b   1.000
_cell.length_c   1.000
_cell.angle_alpha   90.00
_cell.angle_beta   90.00
_cell.angle_gamma   90.00
#
_symmetry.space_group_name_H-M   'P 1'
#
loop_
_entity.id
_entity.type
_entity.pdbx_description
1 polymer ?
#
loop_
_entity_poly.entity_id
_entity_poly.type
_entity_poly.pdbx_seq_one_letter_code
_entity_poly.pdbx_strand_id
1 'polypeptide(L)'
;MQYQRLLTMIFLYIISINFAIAGVVIGGTRVIYISDKKEASISIHNPEKDAPYLIQSWIQDENDNTKTPFIVTPPIFKLTAGNENILRIVKTETNLPDDRESLFWLNVKSIPASVKSDQNQLQITVKSKFKLFYRPVNLAEKSNIAYKQLKFRAENNLLIAENPTPYFISFSYLKADQHEIKPAGMIKPFSQLNWLLPVKNIKQVSWKAINDFGGVTAEEKTNI
;
A
#
# COMPACT_ATOMS: atom_id res chain seq x y z
N MET A 1 -36.62 15.88 -33.79
CA MET A 1 -35.27 16.45 -33.53
C MET A 1 -34.75 16.18 -32.12
N GLN A 2 -35.57 16.20 -31.06
CA GLN A 2 -35.10 16.04 -29.67
C GLN A 2 -34.53 14.64 -29.37
N TYR A 3 -35.18 13.57 -29.87
CA TYR A 3 -34.69 12.19 -29.76
C TYR A 3 -33.37 11.93 -30.49
N GLN A 4 -33.15 12.58 -31.65
CA GLN A 4 -31.88 12.46 -32.37
C GLN A 4 -30.72 13.09 -31.62
N ARG A 5 -30.95 14.23 -30.93
CA ARG A 5 -29.96 14.88 -30.05
C ARG A 5 -29.65 14.03 -28.80
N LEU A 6 -30.67 13.38 -28.24
CA LEU A 6 -30.51 12.46 -27.11
C LEU A 6 -29.69 11.21 -27.52
N LEU A 7 -29.98 10.62 -28.68
CA LEU A 7 -29.22 9.51 -29.25
C LEU A 7 -27.77 9.88 -29.55
N THR A 8 -27.51 11.09 -30.06
CA THR A 8 -26.12 11.56 -30.28
C THR A 8 -25.36 11.78 -28.98
N MET A 9 -26.01 12.27 -27.92
CA MET A 9 -25.37 12.41 -26.61
C MET A 9 -25.07 11.06 -25.94
N ILE A 10 -25.97 10.08 -26.06
CA ILE A 10 -25.73 8.70 -25.57
C ILE A 10 -24.58 8.06 -26.33
N PHE A 11 -24.51 8.25 -27.65
CA PHE A 11 -23.42 7.73 -28.49
C PHE A 11 -22.06 8.36 -28.14
N LEU A 12 -22.01 9.68 -27.88
CA LEU A 12 -20.77 10.36 -27.44
C LEU A 12 -20.28 9.87 -26.08
N TYR A 13 -21.20 9.56 -25.15
CA TYR A 13 -20.87 9.04 -23.83
C TYR A 13 -20.28 7.62 -23.88
N ILE A 14 -20.75 6.77 -24.80
CA ILE A 14 -20.23 5.39 -24.99
C ILE A 14 -18.80 5.38 -25.57
N ILE A 15 -18.40 6.41 -26.33
CA ILE A 15 -17.04 6.50 -26.92
C ILE A 15 -15.98 6.94 -25.89
N SER A 16 -16.39 7.39 -24.70
CA SER A 16 -15.48 7.89 -23.65
C SER A 16 -14.83 6.79 -22.80
N ILE A 17 -14.93 5.51 -23.19
CA ILE A 17 -14.38 4.39 -22.43
C ILE A 17 -12.86 4.42 -22.60
N ASN A 18 -12.17 4.96 -21.60
CA ASN A 18 -10.72 4.93 -21.53
C ASN A 18 -10.28 3.47 -21.29
N PHE A 19 -9.69 2.83 -22.28
CA PHE A 19 -8.98 1.58 -22.08
C PHE A 19 -7.69 1.89 -21.33
N ALA A 20 -7.66 1.61 -20.03
CA ALA A 20 -6.44 1.61 -19.25
C ALA A 20 -5.69 0.30 -19.56
N ILE A 21 -4.52 0.42 -20.20
CA ILE A 21 -3.60 -0.70 -20.42
C ILE A 21 -2.77 -0.84 -19.13
N ALA A 22 -2.96 -1.94 -18.41
CA ALA A 22 -2.30 -2.21 -17.14
C ALA A 22 -1.28 -3.34 -17.33
N GLY A 23 0.01 -3.02 -17.38
CA GLY A 23 1.03 -4.03 -17.67
C GLY A 23 1.13 -5.16 -16.64
N VAL A 24 1.15 -4.83 -15.34
CA VAL A 24 1.28 -5.81 -14.26
C VAL A 24 0.40 -5.42 -13.07
N VAL A 25 -0.47 -6.35 -12.65
CA VAL A 25 -1.39 -6.21 -11.53
C VAL A 25 -0.89 -7.04 -10.36
N ILE A 26 -0.95 -6.49 -9.15
CA ILE A 26 -0.54 -7.17 -7.92
C ILE A 26 -1.76 -7.32 -7.02
N GLY A 27 -1.96 -8.52 -6.47
CA GLY A 27 -3.18 -8.91 -5.75
C GLY A 27 -3.41 -8.22 -4.39
N GLY A 28 -2.57 -7.27 -4.01
CA GLY A 28 -2.70 -6.54 -2.75
C GLY A 28 -1.85 -5.28 -2.68
N THR A 29 -2.16 -4.41 -1.73
CA THR A 29 -1.39 -3.17 -1.47
C THR A 29 -0.40 -3.31 -0.31
N ARG A 30 -0.45 -4.44 0.38
CA ARG A 30 0.41 -4.82 1.51
C ARG A 30 0.42 -6.33 1.70
N VAL A 31 1.41 -6.82 2.41
CA VAL A 31 1.53 -8.21 2.84
C VAL A 31 1.67 -8.23 4.35
N ILE A 32 0.93 -9.12 5.01
CA ILE A 32 1.07 -9.40 6.44
C ILE A 32 1.72 -10.77 6.59
N TYR A 33 2.92 -10.82 7.17
CA TYR A 33 3.60 -12.05 7.54
C TYR A 33 3.37 -12.32 9.02
N ILE A 34 2.55 -13.32 9.36
CA ILE A 34 2.35 -13.74 10.75
C ILE A 34 3.50 -14.66 11.17
N SER A 35 4.09 -14.39 12.35
CA SER A 35 5.31 -15.05 12.82
C SER A 35 5.26 -16.59 12.94
N ASP A 36 4.08 -17.18 13.12
CA ASP A 36 3.86 -18.63 13.24
C ASP A 36 3.68 -19.33 11.89
N LYS A 37 3.53 -18.57 10.80
CA LYS A 37 3.39 -19.10 9.44
C LYS A 37 4.75 -19.31 8.81
N LYS A 38 4.83 -20.33 7.95
CA LYS A 38 6.04 -20.62 7.18
C LYS A 38 6.31 -19.54 6.13
N GLU A 39 5.24 -19.02 5.54
CA GLU A 39 5.31 -18.05 4.45
C GLU A 39 4.09 -17.13 4.42
N ALA A 40 4.25 -16.01 3.73
CA ALA A 40 3.16 -15.17 3.24
C ALA A 40 3.22 -15.12 1.71
N SER A 41 2.09 -14.85 1.05
CA SER A 41 2.02 -14.86 -0.41
C SER A 41 1.30 -13.63 -0.95
N ILE A 42 1.69 -13.21 -2.16
CA ILE A 42 0.98 -12.19 -2.93
C ILE A 42 0.97 -12.59 -4.41
N SER A 43 -0.19 -12.49 -5.06
CA SER A 43 -0.31 -12.80 -6.47
C SER A 43 0.14 -11.64 -7.36
N ILE A 44 0.60 -11.99 -8.55
CA ILE A 44 1.01 -11.06 -9.59
C ILE A 44 0.52 -11.59 -10.94
N HIS A 45 -0.21 -10.74 -11.66
CA HIS A 45 -0.91 -11.09 -12.88
C HIS A 45 -0.54 -10.12 -13.99
N ASN A 46 -0.36 -10.65 -15.19
CA ASN A 46 -0.19 -9.88 -16.41
C ASN A 46 -1.46 -10.00 -17.26
N PRO A 47 -2.34 -8.99 -17.25
CA PRO A 47 -3.57 -9.01 -18.03
C PRO A 47 -3.34 -8.69 -19.52
N GLU A 48 -2.13 -8.31 -19.92
CA GLU A 48 -1.80 -8.07 -21.33
C GLU A 48 -1.98 -9.35 -22.15
N LYS A 49 -2.33 -9.18 -23.42
CA LYS A 49 -2.58 -10.31 -24.34
C LYS A 49 -1.32 -10.83 -25.02
N ASP A 50 -0.37 -9.94 -25.27
CA ASP A 50 0.77 -10.24 -26.16
C ASP A 50 2.13 -9.85 -25.57
N ALA A 51 2.17 -9.05 -24.49
CA ALA A 51 3.40 -8.50 -23.92
C ALA A 51 3.82 -9.25 -22.65
N PRO A 52 4.95 -9.99 -22.66
CA PRO A 52 5.49 -10.57 -21.44
C PRO A 52 6.33 -9.55 -20.65
N TYR A 53 6.41 -9.76 -19.33
CA TYR A 53 7.27 -8.99 -18.43
C TYR A 53 8.32 -9.88 -17.79
N LEU A 54 9.52 -9.34 -17.58
CA LEU A 54 10.47 -9.90 -16.62
C LEU A 54 10.19 -9.25 -15.27
N ILE A 55 9.81 -10.08 -14.29
CA ILE A 55 9.52 -9.66 -12.94
C ILE A 55 10.75 -9.92 -12.09
N GLN A 56 11.22 -8.89 -11.39
CA GLN A 56 12.24 -9.01 -10.34
C GLN A 56 11.62 -8.58 -9.01
N SER A 57 11.79 -9.40 -7.97
CA SER A 57 11.26 -9.14 -6.64
C SER A 57 12.34 -9.26 -5.57
N TRP A 58 12.31 -8.37 -4.58
CA TRP A 58 13.21 -8.40 -3.42
C TRP A 58 12.59 -7.68 -2.22
N ILE A 59 13.08 -7.99 -1.02
CA ILE A 59 12.68 -7.32 0.23
C ILE A 59 13.74 -6.29 0.64
N GLN A 60 13.29 -5.15 1.18
CA GLN A 60 14.15 -4.13 1.78
C GLN A 60 13.64 -3.72 3.16
N ASP A 61 14.54 -3.23 4.01
CA ASP A 61 14.19 -2.58 5.28
C ASP A 61 13.81 -1.10 5.08
N GLU A 62 13.60 -0.36 6.18
CA GLU A 62 13.30 1.07 6.14
C GLU A 62 14.46 1.94 5.64
N ASN A 63 15.69 1.44 5.67
CA ASN A 63 16.91 2.12 5.21
C ASN A 63 17.32 1.69 3.78
N ASP A 64 16.40 1.03 3.06
CA ASP A 64 16.59 0.45 1.73
C ASP A 64 17.69 -0.65 1.65
N ASN A 65 18.12 -1.22 2.79
CA ASN A 65 19.02 -2.37 2.80
C ASN A 65 18.28 -3.63 2.32
N THR A 66 18.94 -4.43 1.48
CA THR A 66 18.40 -5.70 0.96
C THR A 66 18.72 -6.90 1.84
N LYS A 67 19.65 -6.75 2.80
CA LYS A 67 19.92 -7.76 3.82
C LYS A 67 18.85 -7.67 4.89
N THR A 68 17.78 -8.43 4.71
CA THR A 68 16.62 -8.49 5.61
C THR A 68 16.38 -9.93 6.05
N PRO A 69 15.65 -10.18 7.14
CA PRO A 69 15.32 -11.53 7.58
C PRO A 69 14.25 -12.21 6.71
N PHE A 70 14.06 -11.74 5.47
CA PHE A 70 13.08 -12.25 4.52
C PHE A 70 13.68 -12.44 3.13
N ILE A 71 13.24 -13.49 2.48
CA ILE A 71 13.48 -13.74 1.05
C ILE A 71 12.15 -13.83 0.33
N VAL A 72 12.14 -13.46 -0.95
CA VAL A 72 10.99 -13.62 -1.84
C VAL A 72 11.35 -14.57 -2.98
N THR A 73 10.45 -15.50 -3.26
CA THR A 73 10.63 -16.56 -4.26
C THR A 73 9.42 -16.61 -5.20
N PRO A 74 9.61 -16.67 -6.52
CA PRO A 74 10.89 -16.53 -7.23
C PRO A 74 11.41 -15.08 -7.23
N PRO A 75 12.73 -14.85 -7.06
CA PRO A 75 13.31 -13.50 -7.07
C PRO A 75 13.33 -12.88 -8.47
N ILE A 76 13.33 -13.71 -9.51
CA ILE A 76 13.24 -13.28 -10.90
C ILE A 76 12.54 -14.35 -11.75
N PHE A 77 11.61 -13.94 -12.61
CA PHE A 77 10.93 -14.86 -13.53
C PHE A 77 10.25 -14.10 -14.68
N LYS A 78 10.02 -14.80 -15.79
CA LYS A 78 9.22 -14.28 -16.91
C LYS A 78 7.73 -14.50 -16.61
N LEU A 79 6.96 -13.42 -16.60
CA LEU A 79 5.50 -13.43 -16.51
C LEU A 79 4.92 -13.22 -17.91
N THR A 80 4.43 -14.30 -18.52
CA THR A 80 3.81 -14.26 -19.85
C THR A 80 2.45 -13.57 -19.82
N ALA A 81 2.02 -13.10 -20.99
CA ALA A 81 0.69 -12.54 -21.20
C ALA A 81 -0.43 -13.48 -20.71
N GLY A 82 -1.45 -12.92 -20.06
CA GLY A 82 -2.58 -13.63 -19.46
C GLY A 82 -2.25 -14.47 -18.22
N ASN A 83 -0.98 -14.64 -17.85
CA ASN A 83 -0.61 -15.52 -16.75
C ASN A 83 -0.65 -14.82 -15.39
N GLU A 84 -0.89 -15.62 -14.36
CA GLU A 84 -0.75 -15.26 -12.95
C GLU A 84 0.35 -16.11 -12.32
N ASN A 85 1.10 -15.52 -11.40
CA ASN A 85 2.07 -16.22 -10.56
C ASN A 85 1.94 -15.76 -9.11
N ILE A 86 2.51 -16.51 -8.18
CA ILE A 86 2.49 -16.21 -6.75
C ILE A 86 3.92 -15.97 -6.28
N LEU A 87 4.15 -14.79 -5.69
CA LEU A 87 5.36 -14.51 -4.93
C LEU A 87 5.17 -15.04 -3.51
N ARG A 88 6.11 -15.87 -3.05
CA ARG A 88 6.16 -16.40 -1.68
C ARG A 88 7.25 -15.69 -0.91
N ILE A 89 6.92 -15.19 0.27
CA ILE A 89 7.83 -14.51 1.19
C ILE A 89 8.07 -15.44 2.37
N VAL A 90 9.33 -15.75 2.62
CA VAL A 90 9.77 -16.69 3.67
C VAL A 90 10.72 -15.97 4.61
N LYS A 91 10.55 -16.18 5.91
CA LYS A 91 11.44 -15.65 6.95
C LYS A 91 12.68 -16.55 7.07
N THR A 92 13.87 -15.96 7.04
CA THR A 92 15.15 -16.68 7.15
C THR A 92 15.80 -16.58 8.53
N GLU A 93 15.52 -15.52 9.27
CA GLU A 93 16.09 -15.28 10.61
C GLU A 93 14.98 -14.98 11.63
N THR A 94 15.23 -15.27 12.90
CA THR A 94 14.22 -15.19 13.97
C THR A 94 14.37 -13.97 14.88
N ASN A 95 15.33 -13.08 14.64
CA ASN A 95 15.63 -11.97 15.55
C ASN A 95 14.78 -10.72 15.28
N LEU A 96 13.46 -10.86 15.34
CA LEU A 96 12.51 -9.74 15.24
C LEU A 96 11.79 -9.54 16.57
N PRO A 97 11.38 -8.30 16.91
CA PRO A 97 10.60 -8.03 18.11
C PRO A 97 9.31 -8.84 18.15
N ASP A 98 9.00 -9.44 19.31
CA ASP A 98 7.75 -10.19 19.54
C ASP A 98 6.68 -9.33 20.25
N ASP A 99 7.01 -8.10 20.63
CA ASP A 99 6.12 -7.16 21.33
C ASP A 99 5.45 -6.14 20.39
N ARG A 100 5.89 -6.03 19.13
CA ARG A 100 5.41 -5.06 18.14
C ARG A 100 5.59 -5.53 16.71
N GLU A 101 4.84 -4.91 15.79
CA GLU A 101 5.08 -5.10 14.36
C GLU A 101 6.43 -4.54 13.92
N SER A 102 6.99 -5.15 12.87
CA SER A 102 8.15 -4.62 12.14
C SER A 102 7.78 -4.37 10.68
N LEU A 103 8.32 -3.30 10.08
CA LEU A 103 8.02 -2.91 8.71
C LEU A 103 9.20 -3.21 7.77
N PHE A 104 8.86 -3.86 6.67
CA PHE A 104 9.71 -4.09 5.51
C PHE A 104 8.97 -3.67 4.24
N TRP A 105 9.67 -3.75 3.11
CA TRP A 105 9.12 -3.38 1.82
C TRP A 105 9.36 -4.47 0.78
N LEU A 106 8.28 -5.00 0.22
CA LEU A 106 8.33 -5.82 -0.98
C LEU A 106 8.45 -4.91 -2.19
N ASN A 107 9.54 -5.06 -2.94
CA ASN A 107 9.74 -4.37 -4.21
C ASN A 107 9.44 -5.35 -5.34
N VAL A 108 8.64 -4.91 -6.31
CA VAL A 108 8.36 -5.64 -7.54
C VAL A 108 8.67 -4.74 -8.72
N LYS A 109 9.67 -5.13 -9.51
CA LYS A 109 10.11 -4.42 -10.70
C LYS A 109 9.62 -5.17 -11.94
N SER A 110 8.80 -4.50 -12.74
CA SER A 110 8.21 -5.01 -13.96
C SER A 110 8.96 -4.44 -15.16
N ILE A 111 9.71 -5.28 -15.87
CA ILE A 111 10.51 -4.89 -17.03
C ILE A 111 9.81 -5.44 -18.28
N PRO A 112 9.28 -4.58 -19.17
CA PRO A 112 8.65 -5.05 -20.40
C PRO A 112 9.69 -5.71 -21.32
N ALA A 113 9.26 -6.68 -22.12
CA ALA A 113 10.12 -7.25 -23.15
C ALA A 113 10.45 -6.20 -24.23
N SER A 114 11.70 -6.20 -24.67
CA SER A 114 12.15 -5.39 -25.81
C SER A 114 11.71 -6.00 -27.12
N VAL A 115 11.10 -5.20 -28.01
CA VAL A 115 10.88 -5.58 -29.40
C VAL A 115 12.10 -5.12 -30.19
N LYS A 116 12.65 -5.95 -31.09
CA LYS A 116 13.67 -5.48 -32.03
C LYS A 116 12.99 -4.59 -33.07
N SER A 117 13.37 -3.31 -33.13
CA SER A 117 12.94 -2.35 -34.15
C SER A 117 14.10 -1.42 -34.44
N ASP A 118 14.23 -1.03 -35.72
CA ASP A 118 15.24 -0.06 -36.18
C ASP A 118 14.89 1.39 -35.82
N GLN A 119 13.80 1.60 -35.09
CA GLN A 119 13.36 2.90 -34.58
C GLN A 119 13.77 3.10 -33.11
N ASN A 120 13.89 4.36 -32.71
CA ASN A 120 14.11 4.74 -31.32
C ASN A 120 12.94 4.26 -30.44
N GLN A 121 13.25 3.45 -29.43
CA GLN A 121 12.25 2.92 -28.50
C GLN A 121 12.46 3.48 -27.10
N LEU A 122 11.38 3.97 -26.50
CA LEU A 122 11.31 4.29 -25.09
C LEU A 122 10.73 3.10 -24.32
N GLN A 123 11.47 2.61 -23.32
CA GLN A 123 11.00 1.54 -22.44
C GLN A 123 10.82 2.06 -21.02
N ILE A 124 9.62 1.84 -20.48
CA ILE A 124 9.28 2.24 -19.12
C ILE A 124 9.28 0.98 -18.25
N THR A 125 10.17 0.97 -17.25
CA THR A 125 10.19 -0.05 -16.21
C THR A 125 9.51 0.51 -14.97
N VAL A 126 8.55 -0.25 -14.42
CA VAL A 126 7.81 0.17 -13.22
C VAL A 126 8.36 -0.57 -12.01
N LYS A 127 8.72 0.16 -10.96
CA LYS A 127 9.08 -0.40 -9.64
C LYS A 127 7.99 -0.06 -8.65
N SER A 128 7.23 -1.06 -8.23
CA SER A 128 6.19 -0.95 -7.21
C SER A 128 6.76 -1.35 -5.85
N LYS A 129 6.48 -0.55 -4.81
CA LYS A 129 6.96 -0.77 -3.43
C LYS A 129 5.76 -0.96 -2.50
N PHE A 130 5.63 -2.15 -1.92
CA PHE A 130 4.51 -2.56 -1.06
C PHE A 130 4.98 -2.77 0.37
N LYS A 131 4.12 -2.43 1.34
CA LYS A 131 4.43 -2.66 2.76
C LYS A 131 4.38 -4.16 3.06
N LEU A 132 5.41 -4.67 3.73
CA LEU A 132 5.46 -6.01 4.31
C LEU A 132 5.52 -5.84 5.82
N PHE A 133 4.45 -6.18 6.52
CA PHE A 133 4.40 -6.14 7.98
C PHE A 133 4.73 -7.53 8.54
N TYR A 134 5.77 -7.62 9.36
CA TYR A 134 5.96 -8.75 10.24
C TYR A 134 5.10 -8.55 11.49
N ARG A 135 4.22 -9.50 11.77
CA ARG A 135 3.32 -9.47 12.91
C ARG A 135 3.57 -10.70 13.80
N PRO A 136 4.05 -10.48 15.04
CA PRO A 136 4.06 -11.51 16.07
C PRO A 136 2.68 -12.14 16.26
N VAL A 137 2.62 -13.47 16.47
CA VAL A 137 1.35 -14.23 16.48
C VAL A 137 0.42 -13.82 17.62
N ASN A 138 0.99 -13.43 18.76
CA ASN A 138 0.30 -12.83 19.91
C ASN A 138 -0.41 -11.50 19.57
N LEU A 139 -0.08 -10.87 18.44
CA LEU A 139 -0.68 -9.63 17.96
C LEU A 139 -1.66 -9.85 16.79
N ALA A 140 -1.93 -11.08 16.35
CA ALA A 140 -2.72 -11.31 15.13
C ALA A 140 -4.15 -10.76 15.19
N GLU A 141 -4.83 -10.86 16.34
CA GLU A 141 -6.29 -10.66 16.43
C GLU A 141 -6.76 -9.20 16.57
N LYS A 142 -5.89 -8.29 17.04
CA LYS A 142 -6.31 -6.92 17.44
C LYS A 142 -5.96 -5.81 16.45
N SER A 143 -5.40 -6.13 15.29
CA SER A 143 -4.96 -5.13 14.30
C SER A 143 -6.10 -4.25 13.80
N ASN A 144 -7.29 -4.84 13.60
CA ASN A 144 -8.47 -4.17 13.04
C ASN A 144 -9.05 -3.05 13.92
N ILE A 145 -8.77 -3.06 15.24
CA ILE A 145 -9.25 -2.06 16.19
C ILE A 145 -8.15 -1.12 16.67
N ALA A 146 -6.88 -1.37 16.32
CA ALA A 146 -5.74 -0.58 16.79
C ALA A 146 -5.86 0.91 16.44
N TYR A 147 -6.36 1.21 15.23
CA TYR A 147 -6.53 2.58 14.76
C TYR A 147 -7.50 3.42 15.61
N LYS A 148 -8.43 2.79 16.35
CA LYS A 148 -9.38 3.46 17.24
C LYS A 148 -8.74 3.96 18.53
N GLN A 149 -7.55 3.43 18.87
CA GLN A 149 -6.85 3.74 20.12
C GLN A 149 -5.85 4.90 19.97
N LEU A 150 -5.79 5.51 18.78
CA LEU A 150 -4.97 6.70 18.56
C LEU A 150 -5.42 7.83 19.47
N LYS A 151 -4.45 8.52 20.06
CA LYS A 151 -4.67 9.71 20.86
C LYS A 151 -4.18 10.92 20.09
N PHE A 152 -4.89 12.02 20.19
CA PHE A 152 -4.53 13.27 19.52
C PHE A 152 -4.41 14.38 20.56
N ARG A 153 -3.48 15.31 20.33
CA ARG A 153 -3.34 16.55 21.09
C ARG A 153 -2.88 17.67 20.16
N ALA A 154 -3.22 18.91 20.50
CA ALA A 154 -2.85 20.09 19.74
C ALA A 154 -1.95 21.01 20.59
N GLU A 155 -0.78 21.36 20.07
CA GLU A 155 0.19 22.23 20.77
C GLU A 155 0.87 23.15 19.76
N ASN A 156 0.85 24.47 19.98
CA ASN A 156 1.61 25.44 19.16
C ASN A 156 1.45 25.25 17.63
N ASN A 157 0.21 25.13 17.14
CA ASN A 157 -0.15 24.85 15.74
C ASN A 157 0.26 23.46 15.22
N LEU A 158 0.75 22.56 16.07
CA LEU A 158 0.99 21.17 15.73
C LEU A 158 -0.22 20.33 16.12
N LEU A 159 -0.67 19.48 15.21
CA LEU A 159 -1.43 18.29 15.58
C LEU A 159 -0.43 17.16 15.85
N ILE A 160 -0.56 16.52 17.01
CA ILE A 160 0.27 15.39 17.40
C ILE A 160 -0.64 14.18 17.55
N ALA A 161 -0.39 13.14 16.75
CA ALA A 161 -0.98 11.81 16.93
C ALA A 161 -0.02 10.93 17.73
N GLU A 162 -0.55 10.20 18.69
CA GLU A 162 0.15 9.18 19.46
C GLU A 162 -0.47 7.82 19.19
N ASN A 163 0.38 6.85 18.90
CA ASN A 163 0.02 5.46 18.74
C ASN A 163 0.47 4.65 19.96
N PRO A 164 -0.42 4.36 20.91
CA PRO A 164 -0.08 3.52 22.06
C PRO A 164 -0.09 2.02 21.74
N THR A 165 -0.36 1.63 20.49
CA THR A 165 -0.55 0.22 20.10
C THR A 165 0.72 -0.38 19.48
N PRO A 166 0.84 -1.72 19.46
CA PRO A 166 1.97 -2.42 18.84
C PRO A 166 1.88 -2.51 17.31
N TYR A 167 0.96 -1.80 16.65
CA TYR A 167 0.69 -1.89 15.21
C TYR A 167 1.10 -0.63 14.46
N PHE A 168 1.48 -0.77 13.19
CA PHE A 168 1.56 0.36 12.27
C PHE A 168 0.16 0.78 11.83
N ILE A 169 -0.16 2.07 11.92
CA ILE A 169 -1.47 2.59 11.48
C ILE A 169 -1.24 3.50 10.28
N SER A 170 -1.66 3.03 9.09
CA SER A 170 -1.63 3.81 7.86
C SER A 170 -2.93 4.61 7.73
N PHE A 171 -2.82 5.94 7.71
CA PHE A 171 -3.99 6.79 7.49
C PHE A 171 -4.42 6.75 6.02
N SER A 172 -5.69 6.41 5.78
CA SER A 172 -6.35 6.67 4.50
C SER A 172 -6.85 8.12 4.44
N TYR A 173 -7.14 8.69 5.61
CA TYR A 173 -7.74 10.00 5.77
C TYR A 173 -7.42 10.52 7.17
N LEU A 174 -7.09 11.81 7.27
CA LEU A 174 -6.90 12.52 8.53
C LEU A 174 -7.34 13.96 8.33
N LYS A 175 -8.14 14.47 9.25
CA LYS A 175 -8.67 15.83 9.21
C LYS A 175 -8.70 16.44 10.61
N ALA A 176 -8.22 17.66 10.72
CA ALA A 176 -8.35 18.50 11.90
C ALA A 176 -9.40 19.58 11.60
N ASP A 177 -10.56 19.52 12.26
CA ASP A 177 -11.74 20.34 11.99
C ASP A 177 -12.16 20.35 10.50
N GLN A 178 -11.85 21.42 9.79
CA GLN A 178 -12.11 21.60 8.35
C GLN A 178 -10.89 21.33 7.47
N HIS A 179 -9.71 21.16 8.06
CA HIS A 179 -8.44 21.03 7.34
C HIS A 179 -8.03 19.57 7.18
N GLU A 180 -8.08 19.07 5.95
CA GLU A 180 -7.62 17.72 5.61
C GLU A 180 -6.09 17.69 5.49
N ILE A 181 -5.46 16.68 6.08
CA ILE A 181 -4.01 16.52 6.11
C ILE A 181 -3.59 15.53 5.02
N LYS A 182 -2.82 16.02 4.03
CA LYS A 182 -2.34 15.23 2.89
C LYS A 182 -0.86 15.50 2.60
N PRO A 183 0.02 14.48 2.62
CA PRO A 183 -0.24 13.10 3.05
C PRO A 183 -0.32 12.99 4.58
N ALA A 184 -1.28 12.20 5.08
CA ALA A 184 -1.35 11.88 6.51
C ALA A 184 -0.26 10.88 6.94
N GLY A 185 0.18 9.99 6.05
CA GLY A 185 1.29 9.07 6.34
C GLY A 185 0.89 7.86 7.19
N MET A 186 1.86 7.30 7.90
CA MET A 186 1.71 6.10 8.74
C MET A 186 2.46 6.29 10.04
N ILE A 187 1.80 6.00 11.16
CA ILE A 187 2.40 6.08 12.50
C ILE A 187 2.92 4.70 12.93
N LYS A 188 4.11 4.66 13.52
CA LYS A 188 4.79 3.43 13.95
C LYS A 188 4.22 2.94 15.29
N PRO A 189 4.43 1.66 15.65
CA PRO A 189 4.12 1.16 16.99
C PRO A 189 4.75 2.01 18.09
N PHE A 190 4.00 2.32 19.15
CA PHE A 190 4.50 3.06 20.32
C PHE A 190 5.22 4.38 19.99
N SER A 191 4.76 5.08 18.94
CA SER A 191 5.39 6.30 18.45
C SER A 191 4.40 7.46 18.35
N GLN A 192 4.93 8.65 18.05
CA GLN A 192 4.16 9.83 17.72
C GLN A 192 4.44 10.29 16.29
N LEU A 193 3.49 10.99 15.68
CA LEU A 193 3.63 11.67 14.40
C LEU A 193 2.98 13.06 14.53
N ASN A 194 3.59 14.09 13.94
CA ASN A 194 3.10 15.45 14.05
C ASN A 194 2.99 16.14 12.69
N TRP A 195 2.07 17.09 12.61
CA TRP A 195 1.82 17.91 11.42
C TRP A 195 1.67 19.37 11.83
N LEU A 196 2.35 20.26 11.11
CA LEU A 196 2.15 21.70 11.22
C LEU A 196 0.88 22.09 10.47
N LEU A 197 -0.03 22.77 11.17
CA LEU A 197 -1.30 23.19 10.61
C LEU A 197 -1.44 24.71 10.62
N PRO A 198 -2.09 25.30 9.60
CA PRO A 198 -2.36 26.73 9.57
C PRO A 198 -3.49 27.15 10.52
N VAL A 199 -4.12 26.19 11.23
CA VAL A 199 -5.24 26.41 12.13
C VAL A 199 -4.82 26.37 13.59
N LYS A 200 -5.39 27.26 14.39
CA LYS A 200 -5.25 27.32 15.85
C LYS A 200 -6.50 26.74 16.51
N ASN A 201 -6.34 26.26 17.75
CA ASN A 201 -7.44 25.75 18.59
C ASN A 201 -8.24 24.63 17.90
N ILE A 202 -7.54 23.58 17.46
CA ILE A 202 -8.16 22.39 16.86
C ILE A 202 -9.12 21.79 17.89
N LYS A 203 -10.39 21.60 17.53
CA LYS A 203 -11.41 21.07 18.46
C LYS A 203 -11.72 19.62 18.22
N GLN A 204 -11.63 19.18 16.96
CA GLN A 204 -11.98 17.84 16.56
C GLN A 204 -10.98 17.30 15.55
N VAL A 205 -10.69 16.01 15.69
CA VAL A 205 -9.90 15.23 14.73
C VAL A 205 -10.74 14.07 14.25
N SER A 206 -10.77 13.84 12.94
CA SER A 206 -11.36 12.65 12.35
C SER A 206 -10.38 11.91 11.45
N TRP A 207 -10.44 10.58 11.47
CA TRP A 207 -9.50 9.75 10.72
C TRP A 207 -10.11 8.44 10.24
N LYS A 208 -9.52 7.90 9.18
CA LYS A 208 -9.75 6.52 8.70
C LYS A 208 -8.38 5.88 8.48
N ALA A 209 -8.27 4.61 8.79
CA ALA A 209 -7.09 3.81 8.51
C ALA A 209 -7.29 2.93 7.28
N ILE A 210 -6.20 2.35 6.79
CA ILE A 210 -6.23 1.27 5.82
C ILE A 210 -6.00 -0.05 6.56
N ASN A 211 -6.93 -1.00 6.43
CA ASN A 211 -6.86 -2.30 7.08
C ASN A 211 -5.87 -3.27 6.40
N ASP A 212 -5.73 -4.48 6.95
CA ASP A 212 -4.80 -5.50 6.45
C ASP A 212 -5.09 -5.97 5.01
N PHE A 213 -6.33 -5.83 4.55
CA PHE A 213 -6.77 -6.19 3.20
C PHE A 213 -6.68 -5.02 2.20
N GLY A 214 -6.17 -3.86 2.62
CA GLY A 214 -6.09 -2.66 1.79
C GLY A 214 -7.38 -1.85 1.69
N GLY A 215 -8.44 -2.24 2.41
CA GLY A 215 -9.70 -1.50 2.51
C GLY A 215 -9.63 -0.35 3.50
N VAL A 216 -10.53 0.61 3.37
CA VAL A 216 -10.64 1.77 4.28
C VAL A 216 -11.55 1.42 5.45
N THR A 217 -11.11 1.72 6.69
CA THR A 217 -11.90 1.48 7.90
C THR A 217 -13.06 2.46 8.04
N ALA A 218 -13.95 2.22 9.01
CA ALA A 218 -14.90 3.21 9.47
C ALA A 218 -14.19 4.49 9.96
N GLU A 219 -14.89 5.62 9.87
CA GLU A 219 -14.40 6.90 10.39
C GLU A 219 -14.45 6.91 11.91
N GLU A 220 -13.35 7.33 12.54
CA GLU A 220 -13.28 7.63 13.96
C GLU A 220 -13.15 9.14 14.16
N LYS A 221 -13.67 9.64 15.28
CA LYS A 221 -13.64 11.06 15.64
C LYS A 221 -13.34 11.20 17.12
N THR A 222 -12.53 12.19 17.46
CA THR A 222 -12.29 12.60 18.85
C THR A 222 -12.27 14.11 18.95
N ASN A 223 -12.72 14.62 20.09
CA ASN A 223 -12.51 16.03 20.45
C ASN A 223 -11.20 16.14 21.23
N ILE A 224 -10.48 17.25 21.06
CA ILE A 224 -9.20 17.55 21.71
C ILE A 224 -9.14 18.98 22.23
#